data_AF-A0A2H9NVC8-F1
#
_entry.id   AF-A0A2H9NVC8-F1
#
_cell.length_a   1.000
_cell.length_b   1.000
_cell.length_c   1.000
_cell.angle_alpha   90.00
_cell.angle_beta   90.00
_cell.angle_gamma   90.00
#
_symmetry.space_group_name_H-M   'P 1'
#
loop_
_entity.id
_entity.type
_entity.pdbx_description
1 polymer ?
#
loop_
_entity_poly.entity_id
_entity_poly.type
_entity_poly.pdbx_seq_one_letter_code
_entity_poly.pdbx_strand_id
1 'polypeptide(L)' 'MQVKAGDCITVEYTGKLDDGTVFDSTKKHGQPLVFEVGSEKVIKGFEDAVTGMKKDEEKEIALHPSQAYGEPLL' A
#
# COMPACT_ATOMS: atom_id res chain seq x y z
N MET A 1 -18.60 -5.32 -3.84
CA MET A 1 -18.03 -5.63 -2.50
C MET A 1 -16.92 -4.64 -2.22
N GLN A 2 -16.71 -4.31 -0.95
CA GLN A 2 -15.61 -3.46 -0.49
C GLN A 2 -14.62 -4.31 0.31
N VAL A 3 -13.34 -3.92 0.26
CA VAL A 3 -12.27 -4.54 1.02
C VAL A 3 -12.49 -4.37 2.52
N LYS A 4 -12.29 -5.43 3.30
CA LYS A 4 -12.35 -5.44 4.77
C LYS A 4 -11.30 -6.39 5.36
N ALA A 5 -11.08 -6.30 6.68
CA ALA A 5 -10.18 -7.20 7.39
C ALA A 5 -10.50 -8.69 7.14
N GLY A 6 -9.45 -9.49 6.97
CA GLY A 6 -9.52 -10.91 6.61
C GLY A 6 -9.68 -11.20 5.12
N ASP A 7 -9.93 -10.18 4.28
CA ASP A 7 -9.95 -10.39 2.82
C ASP A 7 -8.50 -10.56 2.31
N CYS A 8 -8.26 -11.60 1.50
CA CYS A 8 -7.06 -11.72 0.68
C CYS A 8 -7.26 -10.93 -0.61
N ILE A 9 -6.45 -9.90 -0.82
CA ILE A 9 -6.55 -9.01 -1.98
C ILE A 9 -5.28 -9.06 -2.82
N THR A 10 -5.45 -8.71 -4.10
CA THR A 10 -4.37 -8.54 -5.07
C THR A 10 -4.34 -7.07 -5.50
N VAL A 11 -3.19 -6.42 -5.38
CA VAL A 11 -3.05 -4.99 -5.63
C VAL A 11 -1.83 -4.73 -6.51
N GLU A 12 -2.00 -3.89 -7.53
CA GLU A 12 -0.89 -3.25 -8.23
C GLU A 12 -0.61 -1.90 -7.58
N TYR A 13 0.66 -1.57 -7.36
CA TYR A 13 1.03 -0.32 -6.71
C TYR A 13 2.37 0.23 -7.23
N THR A 14 2.57 1.53 -7.03
CA THR A 14 3.85 2.23 -7.20
C THR A 14 4.07 3.14 -6.00
N GLY A 15 5.13 2.88 -5.24
CA GLY A 15 5.58 3.74 -4.14
C GLY A 15 6.61 4.75 -4.63
N LYS A 16 6.42 6.02 -4.28
CA LYS A 16 7.33 7.12 -4.61
C LYS A 16 7.72 7.91 -3.36
N LEU A 17 8.92 8.46 -3.37
CA LEU A 17 9.35 9.50 -2.44
C LEU A 17 8.78 10.86 -2.88
N ASP A 18 8.84 11.85 -2.01
CA ASP A 18 8.32 13.22 -2.26
C ASP A 18 9.00 13.90 -3.47
N ASP A 19 10.23 13.50 -3.79
CA ASP A 19 10.96 13.97 -4.97
C ASP A 19 10.55 13.27 -6.29
N GLY A 20 9.59 12.33 -6.22
CA GLY A 20 9.10 11.55 -7.34
C GLY A 20 9.88 10.26 -7.64
N THR A 21 10.97 10.00 -6.92
CA THR A 21 11.77 8.78 -7.06
C THR A 21 10.92 7.55 -6.71
N VAL A 22 10.73 6.64 -7.66
CA VAL A 22 10.06 5.35 -7.41
C VAL A 22 10.99 4.46 -6.60
N PHE A 23 10.64 4.18 -5.35
CA PHE A 23 11.42 3.27 -4.50
C PHE A 23 10.97 1.82 -4.67
N ASP A 24 9.67 1.58 -4.91
CA ASP A 24 9.14 0.25 -5.15
C ASP A 24 7.91 0.24 -6.08
N SER A 25 7.67 -0.86 -6.80
CA SER A 25 6.46 -1.05 -7.60
C SER A 25 6.23 -2.51 -7.98
N THR A 26 4.97 -2.92 -8.13
CA THR A 26 4.64 -4.26 -8.66
C THR A 26 5.16 -4.47 -10.07
N LYS A 27 5.23 -3.41 -10.87
CA LYS A 27 5.83 -3.45 -12.21
C LYS A 27 7.31 -3.86 -12.18
N LYS A 28 8.08 -3.40 -11.19
CA LYS A 28 9.49 -3.79 -10.99
C LYS A 28 9.62 -5.27 -10.62
N HIS A 29 8.66 -5.80 -9.88
CA HIS A 29 8.64 -7.21 -9.45
C HIS A 29 8.02 -8.16 -10.49
N GLY A 30 7.31 -7.64 -11.49
CA GLY A 30 6.64 -8.44 -12.52
C GLY A 30 5.41 -9.19 -12.04
N GLN A 31 4.95 -8.95 -10.82
CA GLN A 31 3.76 -9.57 -10.24
C GLN A 31 3.06 -8.63 -9.26
N PRO A 32 1.72 -8.70 -9.14
CA PRO A 32 0.98 -7.96 -8.14
C PRO A 32 1.36 -8.35 -6.70
N LEU A 33 1.11 -7.44 -5.76
CA LEU A 33 1.20 -7.73 -4.34
C LEU A 33 -0.06 -8.47 -3.88
N VAL A 34 0.11 -9.57 -3.16
CA VAL A 34 -0.99 -10.34 -2.56
C VAL A 34 -0.80 -10.38 -1.06
N PHE A 35 -1.82 -9.95 -0.31
CA PHE A 35 -1.79 -9.99 1.14
C PHE A 35 -3.20 -10.06 1.74
N GLU A 36 -3.27 -10.42 3.02
CA GLU A 36 -4.50 -10.43 3.80
C GLU A 36 -4.62 -9.11 4.56
N VAL A 37 -5.76 -8.44 4.45
CA VAL A 37 -6.00 -7.15 5.12
C VAL A 37 -6.17 -7.35 6.62
N GLY A 38 -5.46 -6.56 7.42
CA GLY A 38 -5.42 -6.68 8.88
C GLY A 38 -4.34 -7.62 9.39
N SER A 39 -3.44 -8.09 8.52
CA SER A 39 -2.35 -9.00 8.89
C SER A 39 -1.04 -8.30 9.25
N GLU A 40 -1.00 -6.97 9.19
CA GLU A 40 0.20 -6.15 9.48
C GLU A 40 1.42 -6.50 8.60
N LYS A 41 1.19 -7.12 7.44
CA LYS A 41 2.24 -7.48 6.46
C LYS A 41 2.73 -6.31 5.60
N VAL A 42 1.97 -5.23 5.59
CA VAL A 42 2.29 -3.99 4.86
C VAL A 42 2.25 -2.81 5.84
N ILE A 43 2.80 -1.67 5.44
CA ILE A 43 2.76 -0.46 6.27
C ILE A 43 1.32 -0.04 6.59
N LYS A 44 1.10 0.48 7.79
CA LYS A 44 -0.23 0.83 8.31
C LYS A 44 -1.01 1.73 7.34
N GLY A 45 -0.37 2.76 6.79
CA GLY A 45 -1.02 3.69 5.87
C GLY A 45 -1.47 3.05 4.56
N PHE A 46 -0.76 2.02 4.07
CA PHE A 46 -1.18 1.26 2.90
C PHE A 46 -2.42 0.42 3.22
N GLU A 47 -2.41 -0.28 4.36
CA GLU A 47 -3.54 -1.10 4.80
C GLU A 47 -4.81 -0.27 5.05
N ASP A 48 -4.67 0.88 5.72
CA ASP A 48 -5.75 1.84 5.94
C ASP A 48 -6.32 2.34 4.60
N ALA A 49 -5.47 2.59 3.60
CA ALA A 49 -5.88 3.15 2.32
C ALA A 49 -6.68 2.18 1.43
N VAL A 50 -6.34 0.89 1.47
CA VAL A 50 -7.05 -0.16 0.71
C VAL A 50 -8.36 -0.57 1.37
N THR A 51 -8.47 -0.40 2.69
CA THR A 51 -9.70 -0.74 3.41
C THR A 51 -10.87 0.09 2.90
N GLY A 52 -11.98 -0.57 2.56
CA GLY A 52 -13.16 0.06 1.99
C GLY A 52 -13.12 0.32 0.48
N MET A 53 -11.96 0.13 -0.19
CA MET A 53 -11.86 0.24 -1.64
C MET A 53 -12.72 -0.82 -2.34
N LYS A 54 -13.17 -0.50 -3.54
CA LYS A 54 -13.85 -1.46 -4.43
C LYS A 54 -12.84 -2.10 -5.38
N LYS A 55 -13.24 -3.23 -5.96
CA LYS A 55 -12.47 -3.86 -7.03
C LYS A 55 -12.27 -2.86 -8.18
N ASP A 56 -11.06 -2.84 -8.75
CA ASP A 56 -10.64 -1.99 -9.86
C ASP A 56 -10.62 -0.48 -9.54
N GLU A 57 -10.75 -0.10 -8.26
CA GLU A 57 -10.56 1.28 -7.79
C GLU A 57 -9.07 1.63 -7.70
N GLU A 58 -8.72 2.85 -8.10
CA GLU A 58 -7.37 3.40 -7.98
C GLU A 58 -7.39 4.59 -7.01
N LYS A 59 -6.32 4.72 -6.23
CA LYS A 59 -6.17 5.80 -5.25
C LYS A 59 -4.71 6.23 -5.16
N GLU A 60 -4.50 7.53 -5.07
CA GLU A 60 -3.21 8.13 -4.70
C GLU A 60 -3.29 8.63 -3.25
N ILE A 61 -2.29 8.30 -2.44
CA ILE A 61 -2.20 8.68 -1.03
C ILE A 61 -0.81 9.24 -0.75
N ALA A 62 -0.76 10.25 0.12
CA ALA A 62 0.47 10.70 0.76
C ALA A 62 0.46 10.18 2.20
N LEU A 63 1.57 9.58 2.64
CA LEU A 63 1.70 9.00 3.97
C LEU A 63 2.79 9.74 4.75
N HIS A 64 2.48 10.12 5.99
CA HIS A 64 3.50 10.57 6.91
C HIS A 64 4.42 9.40 7.31
N PRO A 65 5.68 9.67 7.72
CA PRO A 65 6.63 8.64 8.14
C PRO A 65 6.05 7.68 9.19
N SER A 66 5.29 8.21 10.16
CA SER A 66 4.62 7.44 11.22
C SER A 66 3.57 6.43 10.75
N GLN A 67 3.06 6.59 9.53
CA GLN A 67 2.11 5.66 8.88
C GLN A 67 2.82 4.72 7.89
N ALA A 68 4.11 4.97 7.62
CA ALA A 68 4.93 4.25 6.66
C ALA A 68 6.06 3.50 7.39
N TYR A 69 7.30 3.93 7.20
CA TYR A 69 8.50 3.23 7.68
C TYR A 69 9.15 3.88 8.92
N GLY A 70 8.48 4.86 9.55
CA GLY A 70 8.99 5.61 10.69
C GLY A 70 9.87 6.81 10.29
N GLU A 71 10.23 7.62 11.29
CA GLU A 71 11.11 8.78 11.11
C GLU A 71 12.51 8.35 10.65
N PRO A 72 13.17 9.14 9.78
CA PRO A 72 14.58 8.95 9.49
C PRO A 72 15.41 9.00 10.77
N LEU A 73 16.36 8.07 10.90
CA LEU A 73 17.38 8.16 11.96
C LEU A 73 18.34 9.29 11.60
N LEU A 74 18.25 10.41 12.32
CA LEU A 74 19.20 11.53 12.24
C LEU A 74 20.52 11.22 12.96
#